data_AF-A0A3A9A939-F1
#
_entry.id   AF-A0A3A9A939-F1
#
_cell.length_a   1.000
_cell.length_b   1.000
_cell.length_c   1.000
_cell.angle_alpha   90.00
_cell.angle_beta   90.00
_cell.angle_gamma   90.00
#
_symmetry.space_group_name_H-M   'P 1'
#
loop_
_entity.id
_entity.type
_entity.pdbx_description
1 polymer ?
#
loop_
_entity_poly.entity_id
_entity_poly.type
_entity_poly.pdbx_seq_one_letter_code
_entity_poly.pdbx_strand_id
1 'polypeptide(L)'
;MRMFDIFYANLSKNAVQSEQGGIRPVIVIQNDVGNKYSPTVIVLPITSEIKKENMPTHCILHKTYRNGLEVDSMVLAEQIRVIDKSRLLNKIGYLDDANEQNDVINTYLANITGKKRYTSMWSKVVNMIFKLVKEGEYGRAA
;
A
#
# COMPACT_ATOMS: atom_id res chain seq x y z
N MET A 1 10.83 3.12 -13.38
CA MET A 1 9.73 3.10 -12.39
C MET A 1 9.73 1.74 -11.74
N ARG A 2 9.72 1.70 -10.41
CA ARG A 2 9.65 0.49 -9.59
C ARG A 2 8.41 0.52 -8.69
N MET A 3 8.02 -0.64 -8.17
CA MET A 3 7.07 -0.73 -7.08
C MET A 3 7.57 0.11 -5.89
N PHE A 4 6.64 0.78 -5.22
CA PHE A 4 6.86 1.75 -4.14
C PHE A 4 7.51 3.08 -4.53
N ASP A 5 7.74 3.35 -5.81
CA ASP A 5 8.03 4.71 -6.25
C ASP A 5 6.80 5.61 -5.99
N ILE A 6 7.05 6.85 -5.57
CA ILE A 6 6.01 7.87 -5.36
C ILE A 6 6.16 8.96 -6.42
N PHE A 7 5.04 9.29 -7.07
CA PHE A 7 4.95 10.30 -8.11
C PHE A 7 3.83 11.28 -7.80
N TYR A 8 3.94 12.52 -8.26
CA TYR A 8 2.73 13.29 -8.54
C TYR A 8 2.04 12.69 -9.76
N ALA A 9 0.71 12.57 -9.72
CA ALA A 9 -0.08 12.13 -10.86
C ALA A 9 -1.34 12.98 -11.04
N ASN A 10 -1.74 13.16 -12.30
CA ASN A 10 -3.00 13.81 -12.67
C ASN A 10 -4.12 12.76 -12.77
N LEU A 11 -4.89 12.62 -11.68
CA LEU A 11 -6.02 11.70 -11.58
C LEU A 11 -7.33 12.25 -12.15
N SER A 12 -7.24 13.26 -13.03
CA SER A 12 -8.36 14.00 -13.63
C SER A 12 -9.06 14.95 -12.65
N LYS A 13 -9.54 16.08 -13.17
CA LYS A 13 -10.46 16.98 -12.45
C LYS A 13 -11.92 16.52 -12.54
N ASN A 14 -12.23 15.63 -13.48
CA ASN A 14 -13.57 15.09 -13.70
C ASN A 14 -13.79 13.79 -12.90
N ALA A 15 -13.16 13.68 -11.73
CA ALA A 15 -13.44 12.58 -10.82
C ALA A 15 -14.93 12.64 -10.43
N VAL A 16 -15.63 11.50 -10.56
CA VAL A 16 -17.06 11.45 -10.27
C VAL A 16 -17.24 11.24 -8.77
N GLN A 17 -17.91 12.18 -8.10
CA GLN A 17 -18.26 12.08 -6.68
C GLN A 17 -17.04 11.83 -5.76
N SER A 18 -17.00 10.68 -5.07
CA SER A 18 -16.01 10.35 -4.02
C SER A 18 -14.70 9.77 -4.57
N GLU A 19 -14.56 9.74 -5.88
CA GLU A 19 -13.34 9.39 -6.57
C GLU A 19 -12.20 10.37 -6.27
N GLN A 20 -11.00 9.86 -5.97
CA GLN A 20 -9.83 10.73 -5.82
C GLN A 20 -9.40 11.32 -7.16
N GLY A 21 -9.59 12.63 -7.30
CA GLY A 21 -9.17 13.43 -8.45
C GLY A 21 -8.05 14.43 -8.13
N GLY A 22 -7.74 15.26 -9.12
CA GLY A 22 -6.74 16.33 -9.03
C GLY A 22 -5.31 15.84 -9.24
N ILE A 23 -4.35 16.75 -9.05
CA ILE A 23 -2.92 16.44 -9.04
C ILE A 23 -2.53 16.15 -7.59
N ARG A 24 -2.07 14.94 -7.32
CA ARG A 24 -1.69 14.52 -5.96
C ARG A 24 -0.60 13.45 -5.99
N PRO A 25 0.09 13.21 -4.87
CA PRO A 25 1.00 12.09 -4.76
C PRO A 25 0.25 10.77 -4.90
N VAL A 26 0.90 9.80 -5.55
CA VAL A 26 0.44 8.43 -5.70
C VAL A 26 1.62 7.49 -5.51
N ILE A 27 1.38 6.32 -4.92
CA ILE A 27 2.39 5.26 -4.80
C ILE A 27 2.13 4.15 -5.82
N VAL A 28 3.18 3.71 -6.50
CA VAL A 28 3.13 2.60 -7.45
C VAL A 28 3.05 1.26 -6.71
N ILE A 29 2.01 0.48 -6.99
CA ILE A 29 1.75 -0.86 -6.40
C ILE A 29 1.98 -1.96 -7.43
N GLN A 30 1.96 -1.63 -8.73
CA GLN A 30 2.20 -2.61 -9.78
C GLN A 30 3.62 -3.19 -9.68
N ASN A 31 3.75 -4.48 -9.98
CA ASN A 31 5.04 -5.18 -10.01
C ASN A 31 5.98 -4.63 -11.11
N ASP A 32 7.28 -4.79 -10.92
CA ASP A 32 8.31 -4.21 -11.78
C ASP A 32 8.28 -4.70 -13.23
N VAL A 33 7.88 -5.95 -13.47
CA VAL A 33 7.73 -6.48 -14.83
C VAL A 33 6.62 -5.75 -15.56
N GLY A 34 5.46 -5.58 -14.92
CA GLY A 34 4.36 -4.78 -15.44
C GLY A 34 4.78 -3.33 -15.67
N ASN A 35 5.47 -2.72 -14.70
CA ASN A 35 5.97 -1.34 -14.81
C ASN A 35 6.94 -1.15 -15.97
N LYS A 36 7.70 -2.18 -16.34
CA LYS A 36 8.65 -2.12 -17.45
C LYS A 36 7.96 -2.15 -18.80
N TYR A 37 6.99 -3.05 -18.99
CA TYR A 37 6.45 -3.34 -20.34
C TYR A 37 5.06 -2.76 -20.61
N SER A 38 4.22 -2.53 -19.59
CA SER A 38 2.87 -2.01 -19.78
C SER A 38 2.88 -0.49 -20.06
N PRO A 39 2.01 0.06 -20.91
CA PRO A 39 1.78 1.50 -21.01
C PRO A 39 1.07 2.07 -19.76
N THR A 40 0.41 1.22 -18.97
CA THR A 40 -0.32 1.59 -17.76
C THR A 40 0.39 1.14 -16.48
N VAL A 41 0.00 1.75 -15.37
CA VAL A 41 0.49 1.46 -14.02
C VAL A 41 -0.66 1.43 -13.02
N ILE A 42 -0.61 0.53 -12.04
CA ILE A 42 -1.51 0.51 -10.89
C ILE A 42 -0.91 1.38 -9.78
N VAL A 43 -1.72 2.33 -9.27
CA VAL A 43 -1.32 3.28 -8.22
C VAL A 43 -2.37 3.37 -7.10
N LEU A 44 -1.92 3.71 -5.90
CA LEU A 44 -2.78 4.14 -4.80
C LEU A 44 -2.66 5.65 -4.59
N PRO A 45 -3.77 6.40 -4.51
CA PRO A 45 -3.74 7.82 -4.15
C PRO A 45 -3.28 8.06 -2.72
N ILE A 46 -2.59 9.18 -2.53
CA ILE A 46 -2.16 9.69 -1.23
C ILE A 46 -2.88 11.02 -0.97
N THR A 47 -3.28 11.25 0.28
CA THR A 47 -3.88 12.50 0.76
C THR A 47 -3.12 13.04 1.96
N SER A 48 -3.02 14.36 2.11
CA SER A 48 -2.50 14.99 3.33
C SER A 48 -3.53 15.01 4.47
N GLU A 49 -4.79 14.69 4.17
CA GLU A 49 -5.84 14.58 5.18
C GLU A 49 -5.79 13.22 5.89
N ILE A 50 -5.38 13.23 7.15
CA ILE A 50 -5.42 12.06 8.01
C ILE A 50 -6.83 11.94 8.61
N LYS A 51 -7.56 10.89 8.24
CA LYS A 51 -8.91 10.63 8.75
C LYS A 51 -9.24 9.14 8.80
N LYS A 52 -10.13 8.75 9.72
CA LYS A 52 -10.61 7.36 9.86
C LYS A 52 -9.44 6.35 9.92
N GLU A 53 -8.46 6.62 10.76
CA GLU A 53 -7.21 5.84 10.87
C GLU A 53 -7.43 4.35 11.14
N ASN A 54 -8.59 3.98 11.68
CA ASN A 54 -8.98 2.59 11.94
C ASN A 54 -9.55 1.84 10.71
N MET A 55 -9.62 2.48 9.53
CA MET A 55 -10.07 1.82 8.31
C MET A 55 -8.99 0.89 7.77
N PRO A 56 -9.31 -0.38 7.44
CA PRO A 56 -8.34 -1.35 6.92
C PRO A 56 -7.67 -0.94 5.62
N THR A 57 -8.31 -0.04 4.87
CA THR A 57 -7.88 0.44 3.56
C THR A 57 -7.07 1.73 3.65
N HIS A 58 -6.75 2.19 4.87
CA HIS A 58 -5.86 3.32 5.10
C HIS A 58 -4.53 2.86 5.72
N CYS A 59 -3.44 3.55 5.39
CA CYS A 59 -2.21 3.54 6.18
C CYS A 59 -1.56 4.92 6.16
N ILE A 60 -0.91 5.28 7.25
CA ILE A 60 -0.20 6.56 7.39
C ILE A 60 1.24 6.34 6.90
N LEU A 61 1.72 7.27 6.07
CA LEU A 61 3.11 7.40 5.70
C LEU A 61 3.67 8.63 6.41
N HIS A 62 4.69 8.44 7.23
CA HIS A 62 5.37 9.55 7.87
C HIS A 62 6.26 10.26 6.84
N LYS A 63 6.32 11.58 6.91
CA LYS A 63 7.18 12.37 6.03
C LYS A 63 8.64 11.95 6.19
N THR A 64 9.30 11.63 5.09
CA THR A 64 10.75 11.43 5.06
C THR A 64 11.38 12.14 3.87
N TYR A 65 12.69 12.39 3.95
CA TYR A 65 13.44 12.91 2.81
C TYR A 65 13.39 11.96 1.60
N ARG A 66 13.30 10.64 1.83
CA ARG A 66 13.32 9.62 0.77
C ARG A 66 11.97 9.46 0.06
N ASN A 67 10.86 9.56 0.78
CA ASN A 67 9.53 9.46 0.19
C ASN A 67 9.07 10.78 -0.46
N GLY A 68 9.70 11.90 -0.13
CA GLY A 68 9.50 13.19 -0.80
C GLY A 68 8.16 13.84 -0.51
N LEU A 69 7.44 13.36 0.51
CA LEU A 69 6.19 13.99 0.96
C LEU A 69 6.50 15.30 1.70
N GLU A 70 5.59 16.28 1.59
CA GLU A 70 5.74 17.57 2.28
C GLU A 70 5.25 17.51 3.74
N VAL A 71 4.35 16.58 4.04
CA VAL A 71 3.71 16.35 5.34
C VAL A 71 3.40 14.86 5.52
N ASP A 72 3.16 14.44 6.75
CA ASP A 72 2.57 13.12 7.03
C ASP A 72 1.27 12.98 6.24
N SER A 73 1.12 11.82 5.60
CA SER A 73 0.07 11.60 4.62
C SER A 73 -0.55 10.23 4.78
N MET A 74 -1.69 10.02 4.16
CA MET A 74 -2.45 8.77 4.22
C MET A 74 -2.63 8.18 2.82
N VAL A 75 -2.33 6.90 2.68
CA VAL A 75 -2.66 6.10 1.48
C VAL A 75 -4.11 5.67 1.57
N LEU A 76 -4.85 5.79 0.46
CA LEU A 76 -6.25 5.41 0.34
C LEU A 76 -6.38 4.22 -0.61
N ALA A 77 -6.27 3.00 -0.10
CA ALA A 77 -6.22 1.82 -0.95
C ALA A 77 -7.55 1.47 -1.62
N GLU A 78 -8.68 1.89 -1.04
CA GLU A 78 -10.00 1.78 -1.67
C GLU A 78 -10.16 2.68 -2.91
N GLN A 79 -9.20 3.59 -3.14
CA GLN A 79 -9.16 4.51 -4.28
C GLN A 79 -8.14 4.08 -5.35
N ILE A 80 -7.71 2.81 -5.33
CA ILE A 80 -6.79 2.21 -6.30
C ILE A 80 -7.23 2.46 -7.75
N ARG A 81 -6.27 2.77 -8.63
CA ARG A 81 -6.53 2.96 -10.06
C ARG A 81 -5.42 2.41 -10.95
N VAL A 82 -5.83 1.94 -12.12
CA VAL A 82 -4.95 1.81 -13.28
C VAL A 82 -4.94 3.17 -14.00
N ILE A 83 -3.77 3.72 -14.26
CA ILE A 83 -3.60 4.96 -15.02
C ILE A 83 -2.62 4.75 -16.16
N ASP A 84 -2.80 5.49 -17.25
CA ASP A 84 -1.78 5.61 -18.29
C ASP A 84 -0.55 6.33 -17.72
N LYS A 85 0.67 5.89 -18.09
CA LYS A 85 1.91 6.48 -17.59
C LYS A 85 2.06 7.97 -17.94
N SER A 86 1.40 8.46 -18.99
CA SER A 86 1.35 9.90 -19.31
C SER A 86 0.69 10.76 -18.23
N ARG A 87 -0.06 10.15 -17.31
CA ARG A 87 -0.65 10.84 -16.14
C ARG A 87 0.33 10.99 -14.99
N LEU A 88 1.44 10.26 -14.98
CA LEU A 88 2.52 10.49 -14.03
C LEU A 88 3.27 11.75 -14.41
N LEU A 89 3.53 12.59 -13.41
CA LEU A 89 4.34 13.79 -13.52
C LEU A 89 5.73 13.47 -12.96
N ASN A 90 6.22 14.27 -12.03
CA ASN A 90 7.53 14.07 -11.43
C ASN A 90 7.50 12.93 -10.39
N LYS A 91 8.54 12.08 -10.42
CA LYS A 91 8.87 11.22 -9.28
C LYS A 91 9.32 12.12 -8.13
N ILE A 92 8.73 11.94 -6.95
CA ILE A 92 9.08 12.72 -5.75
C ILE A 92 9.89 11.91 -4.74
N GLY A 93 9.74 10.59 -4.75
CA GLY A 93 10.44 9.73 -3.81
C GLY A 93 10.13 8.26 -3.98
N TYR A 94 10.39 7.50 -2.93
CA TYR A 94 10.10 6.06 -2.83
C TYR A 94 10.00 5.65 -1.35
N LEU A 95 9.31 4.54 -1.08
CA LEU A 95 9.39 3.89 0.23
C LEU A 95 10.56 2.92 0.27
N ASP A 96 11.41 3.06 1.28
CA ASP A 96 12.58 2.23 1.53
C ASP A 96 12.48 1.41 2.82
N ASP A 97 11.61 1.80 3.74
CA ASP A 97 11.31 1.04 4.94
C ASP A 97 10.41 -0.16 4.64
N ALA A 98 10.86 -1.35 5.05
CA ALA A 98 10.14 -2.59 4.79
C ALA A 98 8.80 -2.68 5.54
N ASN A 99 8.67 -2.03 6.71
CA ASN A 99 7.41 -2.05 7.46
C ASN A 99 6.38 -1.15 6.77
N GLU A 100 6.76 0.05 6.33
CA GLU A 100 5.88 0.92 5.55
C GLU A 100 5.43 0.25 4.24
N GLN A 101 6.36 -0.41 3.53
CA GLN A 101 6.02 -1.20 2.34
C GLN A 101 5.00 -2.32 2.65
N ASN A 102 5.20 -3.03 3.75
CA ASN A 102 4.27 -4.07 4.21
C ASN A 102 2.91 -3.48 4.59
N ASP A 103 2.87 -2.31 5.22
CA ASP A 103 1.63 -1.63 5.57
C ASP A 103 0.86 -1.24 4.30
N VAL A 104 1.52 -0.66 3.30
CA VAL A 104 0.88 -0.38 1.99
C VAL A 104 0.33 -1.65 1.34
N ILE A 105 1.10 -2.75 1.36
CA ILE A 105 0.63 -4.05 0.83
C ILE A 105 -0.59 -4.54 1.61
N ASN A 106 -0.53 -4.54 2.95
CA ASN A 106 -1.60 -5.04 3.81
C ASN A 106 -2.88 -4.24 3.61
N THR A 107 -2.75 -2.93 3.49
CA THR A 107 -3.84 -2.00 3.24
C THR A 107 -4.46 -2.23 1.85
N TYR A 108 -3.65 -2.49 0.82
CA TYR A 108 -4.16 -2.91 -0.49
C TYR A 108 -4.90 -4.25 -0.41
N LEU A 109 -4.29 -5.26 0.21
CA LEU A 109 -4.85 -6.60 0.36
C LEU A 109 -6.12 -6.64 1.20
N ALA A 110 -6.36 -5.66 2.08
CA ALA A 110 -7.60 -5.54 2.83
C ALA A 110 -8.83 -5.43 1.91
N ASN A 111 -8.70 -4.74 0.77
CA ASN A 111 -9.77 -4.62 -0.23
C ASN A 111 -10.14 -5.96 -0.87
N ILE A 112 -9.16 -6.85 -1.03
CA ILE A 112 -9.34 -8.13 -1.72
C ILE A 112 -9.78 -9.23 -0.75
N THR A 113 -9.22 -9.19 0.46
CA THR A 113 -9.35 -10.28 1.43
C THR A 113 -10.51 -10.08 2.39
N GLY A 114 -11.11 -8.89 2.44
CA GLY A 114 -12.17 -8.52 3.37
C GLY A 114 -11.73 -8.50 4.84
N LYS A 115 -10.42 -8.59 5.11
CA LYS A 115 -9.86 -8.67 6.46
C LYS A 115 -9.31 -7.33 6.89
N LYS A 116 -9.48 -7.04 8.19
CA LYS A 116 -8.93 -5.85 8.84
C LYS A 116 -7.39 -5.77 8.74
N ARG A 117 -6.72 -6.91 8.66
CA ARG A 117 -5.26 -7.03 8.52
C ARG A 117 -4.95 -8.28 7.72
N TYR A 118 -4.18 -8.14 6.64
CA TYR A 118 -3.68 -9.29 5.90
C TYR A 118 -2.62 -10.00 6.75
N THR A 119 -2.82 -11.29 6.97
CA THR A 119 -1.81 -12.18 7.55
C THR A 119 -1.40 -13.15 6.44
N SER A 120 -0.13 -13.08 6.06
CA SER A 120 0.44 -14.00 5.08
C SER A 120 0.11 -15.45 5.46
N MET A 121 -0.14 -16.28 4.45
CA MET A 121 -0.37 -17.72 4.66
C MET A 121 0.82 -18.34 5.40
N TRP A 122 2.04 -17.86 5.12
CA TRP A 122 3.24 -18.26 5.84
C TRP A 122 3.23 -17.90 7.32
N SER A 123 2.73 -16.72 7.72
CA SER A 123 2.61 -16.40 9.15
C SER A 123 1.59 -17.29 9.83
N LYS A 124 0.53 -17.72 9.15
CA LYS A 124 -0.41 -18.72 9.70
C LYS A 124 0.24 -20.10 9.82
N VAL A 125 0.99 -20.53 8.81
CA VAL A 125 1.74 -21.79 8.85
C VAL A 125 2.77 -21.77 9.98
N VAL A 126 3.54 -20.68 10.11
CA VAL A 126 4.51 -20.49 11.18
C VAL A 126 3.84 -20.48 12.55
N ASN A 127 2.73 -19.75 12.72
CA ASN A 127 1.97 -19.76 13.98
C ASN A 127 1.38 -21.15 14.28
N MET A 128 0.96 -21.89 13.26
CA MET A 128 0.48 -23.26 13.40
C MET A 128 1.61 -24.18 13.86
N ILE A 129 2.79 -24.09 13.24
CA ILE A 129 4.00 -24.83 13.65
C ILE A 129 4.38 -24.48 15.10
N PHE A 130 4.44 -23.19 15.45
CA PHE A 130 4.73 -22.77 16.82
C PHE A 130 3.71 -23.29 17.83
N LYS A 131 2.42 -23.30 17.46
CA LYS A 131 1.36 -23.85 18.31
C LYS A 131 1.55 -25.36 18.51
N LEU A 132 1.83 -26.11 17.44
CA LEU A 132 2.10 -27.55 17.51
C LEU A 132 3.35 -27.87 18.33
N VAL A 133 4.43 -27.08 18.21
CA VAL A 133 5.64 -27.24 19.02
C VAL A 133 5.34 -27.01 20.51
N LYS A 134 4.61 -25.94 20.84
CA LYS A 134 4.22 -25.66 22.23
C LYS A 134 3.32 -26.75 22.82
N GLU A 135 2.34 -27.24 22.06
CA GLU A 135 1.46 -28.33 22.50
C GLU A 135 2.25 -29.64 22.70
N GLY A 136 3.26 -29.90 21.86
CA GLY A 136 4.16 -31.05 22.00
C GLY A 136 5.10 -31.00 23.21
N GLU A 137 5.51 -29.81 23.66
CA GLU A 137 6.31 -29.64 24.88
C GLU A 137 5.49 -29.87 26.16
N TYR A 138 4.23 -29.40 26.20
CA TYR A 138 3.33 -29.66 27.33
C TYR A 138 2.90 -31.13 27.42
N GLY A 139 2.77 -31.83 26.29
CA GLY A 139 2.40 -33.26 26.26
C GLY A 139 3.50 -34.24 26.69
N ARG A 140 4.76 -33.78 26.83
CA ARG A 140 5.89 -34.59 27.32
C ARG A 140 6.23 -34.35 28.80
N ALA A 141 5.56 -33.40 29.44
CA ALA A 141 5.76 -33.04 30.85
C ALA A 141 4.73 -33.70 31.79
N ALA A 142 4.01 -34.74 31.35
CA ALA A 142 3.03 -35.51 32.12
C ALA A 142 3.43 -36.98 32.22
#